data_AF-A0A8S1HGA1-F1
#
_entry.id   AF-A0A8S1HGA1-F1
#
_cell.length_a   1.000
_cell.length_b   1.000
_cell.length_c   1.000
_cell.angle_alpha   90.00
_cell.angle_beta   90.00
_cell.angle_gamma   90.00
#
_symmetry.space_group_name_H-M   'P 1'
#
loop_
_entity.id
_entity.type
_entity.pdbx_description
1 polymer ?
#
loop_
_entity_poly.entity_id
_entity_poly.type
_entity_poly.pdbx_seq_one_letter_code
_entity_poly.pdbx_strand_id
1 'polypeptide(L)'
;MEEQFSENARAFGSLNFLTTVFEERSEDISNLRQEVFVREQNVPVQLEFNDEEERASLYFVCYHGSKIVGCIRLREINQVLVKLERVAVLQEYRRRGIARQLIINGLKFFLEDRRNSLLYAFAQSSAIQLYLKLGFSVVSEKFEEEGTDIDHFTIVFPLERRLRNFLINGRHEFKDYENKPHFEIHDEVVVQRLHKLLKQQESLELFNFCSLPLLLDSDIISGTICSRFANYCYLASTFMHEHRENILDKTLLQKIGSEEEFLFGLANDKLNTGHFMNVEENWRVLFGMISFVSAFLLWKIDSLEKSLETADRGLCMGRVNEEFVPLRSLAEKIHDILVTDQNFSIHPEYIEKNEVNFDLRPLVKSRGIKEISSDEDLLEAPIKALIANEPLIIRKLAVNFPAFYKWSFDYLCTKLYNRTIPVEIGSKYSDEDWSQRMMKFSEFISTAPEKKYYLAQHRLLDQVPSLRKDIPTPDISLANDDSCAVDVNLWIGPSGTVSPLHTDPRHNMFVQIRGSKTLRLVAPKDSEGVYPIEGMLSNTSQVDAENPSLEQHPKFGDVEVFDGIVEEGDGILLPKGWWHYLRSISPSISVSFWFD
;
A
#
# COMPACT_ATOMS: atom_id res chain seq x y z
N MET A 1 -5.52 25.10 11.71
CA MET A 1 -6.52 24.18 11.17
C MET A 1 -7.83 24.94 10.97
N GLU A 2 -7.87 25.89 10.03
CA GLU A 2 -9.10 26.62 9.70
C GLU A 2 -9.10 27.22 8.28
N GLU A 3 -8.15 26.85 7.41
CA GLU A 3 -7.95 27.56 6.12
C GLU A 3 -7.73 26.65 4.89
N GLN A 4 -8.24 25.41 4.88
CA GLN A 4 -7.91 24.45 3.81
C GLN A 4 -9.10 23.77 3.11
N PHE A 5 -10.29 24.37 3.11
CA PHE A 5 -11.49 23.78 2.46
C PHE A 5 -12.17 24.69 1.42
N SER A 6 -11.40 25.52 0.71
CA SER A 6 -11.94 26.47 -0.27
C SER A 6 -11.22 26.37 -1.61
N GLU A 7 -11.33 25.25 -2.35
CA GLU A 7 -11.00 25.30 -3.79
C GLU A 7 -11.58 24.21 -4.71
N ASN A 8 -12.80 23.71 -4.46
CA ASN A 8 -13.50 22.80 -5.41
C ASN A 8 -14.83 23.34 -5.95
N ALA A 9 -14.91 24.65 -6.20
CA ALA A 9 -16.10 25.31 -6.74
C ALA A 9 -15.90 25.80 -8.18
N ARG A 10 -15.95 24.90 -9.17
CA ARG A 10 -16.20 25.30 -10.58
C ARG A 10 -17.07 24.30 -11.33
N ALA A 11 -18.38 24.40 -11.10
CA ALA A 11 -19.47 24.46 -12.07
C ALA A 11 -20.79 24.26 -11.30
N PHE A 12 -21.85 24.98 -11.68
CA PHE A 12 -23.13 25.15 -10.98
C PHE A 12 -23.08 26.22 -9.87
N GLY A 13 -24.02 27.18 -9.91
CA GLY A 13 -24.12 28.30 -8.95
C GLY A 13 -23.88 27.83 -7.52
N SER A 14 -22.98 28.53 -6.81
CA SER A 14 -22.14 28.03 -5.72
C SER A 14 -22.87 27.15 -4.71
N LEU A 15 -22.87 25.84 -4.95
CA LEU A 15 -23.18 24.85 -3.93
C LEU A 15 -22.01 24.82 -2.96
N ASN A 16 -22.27 25.07 -1.68
CA ASN A 16 -21.26 25.05 -0.63
C ASN A 16 -21.55 23.88 0.32
N PHE A 17 -20.55 23.03 0.55
CA PHE A 17 -20.66 21.89 1.45
C PHE A 17 -19.91 22.20 2.74
N LEU A 18 -20.52 21.92 3.88
CA LEU A 18 -19.96 22.23 5.20
C LEU A 18 -20.18 21.03 6.14
N THR A 19 -19.19 20.79 6.99
CA THR A 19 -19.31 19.91 8.16
C THR A 19 -19.63 20.76 9.39
N THR A 20 -20.61 20.37 10.20
CA THR A 20 -21.15 21.17 11.32
C THR A 20 -21.70 20.23 12.40
N VAL A 21 -21.95 20.75 13.61
CA VAL A 21 -22.80 20.07 14.60
C VAL A 21 -24.23 20.63 14.57
N PHE A 22 -25.19 19.92 15.17
CA PHE A 22 -26.60 20.30 15.11
C PHE A 22 -26.85 21.69 15.71
N GLU A 23 -26.23 22.01 16.84
CA GLU A 23 -26.45 23.26 17.59
C GLU A 23 -26.13 24.51 16.77
N GLU A 24 -25.10 24.45 15.92
CA GLU A 24 -24.63 25.58 15.11
C GLU A 24 -25.56 25.93 13.94
N ARG A 25 -26.38 24.97 13.50
CA ARG A 25 -27.24 25.06 12.30
C ARG A 25 -28.63 24.45 12.53
N SER A 26 -29.09 24.43 13.77
CA SER A 26 -30.31 23.71 14.17
C SER A 26 -31.55 24.18 13.42
N GLU A 27 -31.75 25.49 13.29
CA GLU A 27 -32.88 26.07 12.56
C GLU A 27 -32.90 25.63 11.09
N ASP A 28 -31.77 25.75 10.38
CA ASP A 28 -31.65 25.35 8.98
C ASP A 28 -31.88 23.84 8.79
N ILE A 29 -31.21 23.02 9.59
CA ILE A 29 -31.32 21.55 9.53
C ILE A 29 -32.76 21.10 9.84
N SER A 30 -33.37 21.63 10.90
CA SER A 30 -34.74 21.29 11.28
C SER A 30 -35.75 21.74 10.22
N ASN A 31 -35.60 22.93 9.65
CA ASN A 31 -36.49 23.42 8.60
C ASN A 31 -36.41 22.54 7.34
N LEU A 32 -35.19 22.18 6.91
CA LEU A 32 -34.97 21.28 5.79
C LEU A 32 -35.60 19.91 6.03
N ARG A 33 -35.37 19.31 7.20
CA ARG A 33 -35.87 17.97 7.55
C ARG A 33 -37.39 17.95 7.74
N GLN A 34 -37.99 19.02 8.28
CA GLN A 34 -39.45 19.17 8.32
C GLN A 34 -40.05 19.21 6.92
N GLU A 35 -39.44 19.91 5.98
CA GLU A 35 -39.93 19.95 4.60
C GLU A 35 -39.86 18.57 3.94
N VAL A 36 -38.71 17.89 4.05
CA VAL A 36 -38.46 16.63 3.34
C VAL A 36 -39.11 15.41 4.00
N PHE A 37 -39.02 15.26 5.32
CA PHE A 37 -39.51 14.06 6.01
C PHE A 37 -40.95 14.23 6.48
N VAL A 38 -41.28 15.35 7.12
CA VAL A 38 -42.62 15.54 7.73
C VAL A 38 -43.65 15.93 6.68
N ARG A 39 -43.41 16.98 5.91
CA ARG A 39 -44.41 17.50 4.94
C ARG A 39 -44.50 16.65 3.67
N GLU A 40 -43.36 16.26 3.12
CA GLU A 40 -43.33 15.52 1.85
C GLU A 40 -43.53 14.00 2.05
N GLN A 41 -42.81 13.41 3.00
CA GLN A 41 -42.81 11.95 3.21
C GLN A 41 -43.80 11.48 4.29
N ASN A 42 -44.55 12.39 4.90
CA ASN A 42 -45.55 12.13 5.96
C ASN A 42 -44.98 11.39 7.19
N VAL A 43 -43.69 11.57 7.48
CA VAL A 43 -43.07 11.03 8.70
C VAL A 43 -43.62 11.77 9.92
N PRO A 44 -44.13 11.08 10.96
CA PRO A 44 -44.59 11.72 12.19
C PRO A 44 -43.50 12.58 12.84
N VAL A 45 -43.81 13.84 13.16
CA VAL A 45 -42.81 14.80 13.69
C VAL A 45 -42.12 14.32 14.97
N GLN A 46 -42.81 13.50 15.76
CA GLN A 46 -42.33 12.93 17.02
C GLN A 46 -41.24 11.88 16.82
N LEU A 47 -41.19 11.25 15.63
CA LEU A 47 -40.16 10.27 15.26
C LEU A 47 -38.95 10.94 14.58
N GLU A 48 -39.11 12.19 14.13
CA GLU A 48 -38.08 12.88 13.36
C GLU A 48 -36.98 13.49 14.24
N PHE A 49 -37.36 14.13 15.36
CA PHE A 49 -36.43 14.88 16.21
C PHE A 49 -36.21 14.19 17.54
N ASN A 50 -34.94 13.85 17.82
CA ASN A 50 -34.51 13.26 19.10
C ASN A 50 -33.24 13.96 19.59
N ASP A 51 -33.35 14.69 20.71
CA ASP A 51 -32.27 15.54 21.25
C ASP A 51 -30.99 14.78 21.62
N GLU A 52 -31.06 13.51 21.99
CA GLU A 52 -29.87 12.69 22.28
C GLU A 52 -29.19 12.28 20.99
N GLU A 53 -29.95 11.85 19.98
CA GLU A 53 -29.41 11.50 18.68
C GLU A 53 -28.80 12.71 17.97
N GLU A 54 -29.42 13.90 18.07
CA GLU A 54 -28.88 15.11 17.45
C GLU A 54 -27.52 15.51 18.03
N ARG A 55 -27.38 15.45 19.36
CA ARG A 55 -26.13 15.75 20.07
C ARG A 55 -25.02 14.74 19.79
N ALA A 56 -25.38 13.50 19.49
CA ALA A 56 -24.44 12.43 19.14
C ALA A 56 -24.06 12.41 17.65
N SER A 57 -24.48 13.42 16.86
CA SER A 57 -24.34 13.42 15.41
C SER A 57 -23.44 14.53 14.88
N LEU A 58 -22.61 14.16 13.91
CA LEU A 58 -21.94 15.11 13.03
C LEU A 58 -22.76 15.30 11.75
N TYR A 59 -22.93 16.54 11.32
CA TYR A 59 -23.72 16.91 10.16
C TYR A 59 -22.87 17.32 8.98
N PHE A 60 -23.29 16.91 7.79
CA PHE A 60 -22.79 17.44 6.53
C PHE A 60 -23.97 18.10 5.81
N VAL A 61 -23.81 19.36 5.44
CA VAL A 61 -24.87 20.19 4.89
C VAL A 61 -24.44 20.81 3.56
N CYS A 62 -25.41 21.11 2.71
CA CYS A 62 -25.21 21.76 1.43
C CYS A 62 -26.08 23.01 1.35
N TYR A 63 -25.46 24.13 0.98
CA TYR A 63 -26.13 25.41 0.75
C TYR A 63 -26.09 25.79 -0.72
N HIS A 64 -27.14 26.44 -1.21
CA HIS A 64 -27.13 27.19 -2.46
C HIS A 64 -27.35 28.67 -2.12
N GLY A 65 -26.27 29.44 -2.15
CA GLY A 65 -26.26 30.79 -1.54
C GLY A 65 -26.41 30.68 -0.02
N SER A 66 -27.42 31.34 0.55
CA SER A 66 -27.76 31.26 1.98
C SER A 66 -28.82 30.21 2.31
N LYS A 67 -29.43 29.56 1.31
CA LYS A 67 -30.49 28.57 1.51
C LYS A 67 -29.87 27.18 1.72
N ILE A 68 -30.19 26.51 2.83
CA ILE A 68 -29.87 25.10 2.99
C ILE A 68 -30.70 24.25 2.00
N VAL A 69 -30.06 23.36 1.28
CA VAL A 69 -30.70 22.54 0.23
C VAL A 69 -30.52 21.04 0.43
N GLY A 70 -29.61 20.63 1.30
CA GLY A 70 -29.48 19.24 1.70
C GLY A 70 -28.68 19.03 2.98
N CYS A 71 -28.91 17.90 3.64
CA CYS A 71 -28.17 17.47 4.81
C CYS A 71 -28.07 15.95 4.89
N ILE A 72 -27.12 15.48 5.68
CA ILE A 72 -26.96 14.09 6.13
C ILE A 72 -26.28 14.10 7.49
N ARG A 73 -26.54 13.10 8.33
CA ARG A 73 -25.86 12.96 9.61
C ARG A 73 -25.12 11.63 9.74
N LEU A 74 -23.97 11.68 10.40
CA LEU A 74 -23.25 10.53 10.94
C LEU A 74 -23.44 10.52 12.45
N ARG A 75 -24.12 9.50 12.95
CA ARG A 75 -24.34 9.32 14.38
C ARG A 75 -23.45 8.20 14.93
N GLU A 76 -22.74 8.51 15.99
CA GLU A 76 -22.02 7.49 16.75
C GLU A 76 -22.99 6.75 17.66
N ILE A 77 -23.09 5.44 17.48
CA ILE A 77 -23.90 4.60 18.37
C ILE A 77 -23.03 4.10 19.51
N ASN A 78 -21.83 3.62 19.18
CA ASN A 78 -20.82 3.16 20.14
C ASN A 78 -19.44 3.14 19.48
N GLN A 79 -18.44 2.57 20.17
CA GLN A 79 -17.06 2.51 19.70
C GLN A 79 -16.87 1.71 18.40
N VAL A 80 -17.79 0.81 18.06
CA VAL A 80 -17.66 -0.13 16.93
C VAL A 80 -18.71 0.07 15.85
N LEU A 81 -19.63 1.03 16.00
CA LEU A 81 -20.77 1.22 15.11
C LEU A 81 -21.12 2.70 14.92
N VAL A 82 -21.24 3.08 13.65
CA VAL A 82 -21.67 4.42 13.22
C VAL A 82 -22.85 4.25 12.25
N LYS A 83 -23.86 5.11 12.39
CA LYS A 83 -25.04 5.12 11.52
C LYS A 83 -25.04 6.36 10.65
N LEU A 84 -25.14 6.16 9.33
CA LEU A 84 -25.39 7.21 8.36
C LEU A 84 -26.90 7.30 8.12
N GLU A 85 -27.50 8.46 8.35
CA GLU A 85 -28.95 8.60 8.30
C GLU A 85 -29.41 10.03 7.99
N ARG A 86 -30.73 10.19 7.85
CA ARG A 86 -31.41 11.47 7.58
C ARG A 86 -30.85 12.22 6.35
N VAL A 87 -30.68 11.49 5.25
CA VAL A 87 -30.30 12.10 3.95
C VAL A 87 -31.49 12.88 3.41
N ALA A 88 -31.43 14.21 3.48
CA ALA A 88 -32.48 15.10 3.00
C ALA A 88 -31.94 15.99 1.88
N VAL A 89 -32.70 16.11 0.79
CA VAL A 89 -32.44 17.09 -0.28
C VAL A 89 -33.78 17.66 -0.74
N LEU A 90 -33.88 18.98 -0.78
CA LEU A 90 -35.07 19.68 -1.26
C LEU A 90 -35.44 19.24 -2.68
N GLN A 91 -36.73 19.06 -2.94
CA GLN A 91 -37.24 18.50 -4.19
C GLN A 91 -36.71 19.23 -5.43
N GLU A 92 -36.66 20.57 -5.40
CA GLU A 92 -36.19 21.39 -6.52
C GLU A 92 -34.66 21.33 -6.76
N TYR A 93 -33.91 20.77 -5.82
CA TYR A 93 -32.46 20.57 -5.87
C TYR A 93 -32.04 19.11 -6.11
N ARG A 94 -32.99 18.18 -6.20
CA ARG A 94 -32.72 16.77 -6.52
C ARG A 94 -32.20 16.59 -7.95
N ARG A 95 -31.59 15.43 -8.22
CA ARG A 95 -30.95 15.07 -9.50
C ARG A 95 -29.75 15.96 -9.90
N ARG A 96 -29.21 16.74 -8.95
CA ARG A 96 -28.00 17.56 -9.11
C ARG A 96 -26.76 16.97 -8.42
N GLY A 97 -26.84 15.70 -7.97
CA GLY A 97 -25.72 15.03 -7.29
C GLY A 97 -25.49 15.43 -5.82
N ILE A 98 -26.34 16.29 -5.23
CA ILE A 98 -26.16 16.78 -3.85
C ILE A 98 -26.13 15.64 -2.82
N ALA A 99 -27.11 14.73 -2.85
CA ALA A 99 -27.13 13.57 -1.95
C ALA A 99 -25.87 12.70 -2.10
N ARG A 100 -25.40 12.50 -3.34
CA ARG A 100 -24.17 11.75 -3.62
C ARG A 100 -22.97 12.43 -2.94
N GLN A 101 -22.83 13.74 -3.11
CA GLN A 101 -21.70 14.48 -2.55
C GLN A 101 -21.75 14.53 -1.01
N LEU A 102 -22.94 14.69 -0.42
CA LEU A 102 -23.14 14.62 1.03
C LEU A 102 -22.70 13.27 1.60
N ILE A 103 -23.10 12.17 0.97
CA ILE A 103 -22.66 10.82 1.38
C ILE A 103 -21.15 10.67 1.22
N ILE A 104 -20.56 11.15 0.11
CA ILE A 104 -19.10 11.11 -0.10
C ILE A 104 -18.36 11.85 1.02
N ASN A 105 -18.82 13.05 1.40
CA ASN A 105 -18.18 13.83 2.47
C ASN A 105 -18.26 13.11 3.82
N GLY A 106 -19.43 12.52 4.13
CA GLY A 106 -19.58 11.66 5.31
C GLY A 106 -18.66 10.44 5.27
N LEU A 107 -18.58 9.76 4.13
CA LEU A 107 -17.68 8.61 3.96
C LEU A 107 -16.21 8.99 4.15
N LYS A 108 -15.75 10.08 3.53
CA LYS A 108 -14.35 10.56 3.69
C LYS A 108 -14.02 10.80 5.17
N PHE A 109 -14.88 11.54 5.88
CA PHE A 109 -14.73 11.76 7.31
C PHE A 109 -14.68 10.44 8.11
N PHE A 110 -15.61 9.53 7.84
CA PHE A 110 -15.68 8.22 8.50
C PHE A 110 -14.43 7.35 8.23
N LEU A 111 -13.87 7.41 7.02
CA LEU A 111 -12.70 6.64 6.64
C LEU A 111 -11.45 7.12 7.38
N GLU A 112 -11.32 8.43 7.58
CA GLU A 112 -10.19 9.06 8.25
C GLU A 112 -10.24 8.91 9.78
N ASP A 113 -11.39 9.22 10.40
CA ASP A 113 -11.52 9.43 11.85
C ASP A 113 -12.07 8.21 12.63
N ARG A 114 -12.76 7.28 11.96
CA ARG A 114 -13.46 6.14 12.61
C ARG A 114 -12.95 4.78 12.14
N ARG A 115 -11.64 4.57 12.27
CA ARG A 115 -10.92 3.42 11.70
C ARG A 115 -11.39 2.04 12.17
N ASN A 116 -12.04 1.91 13.32
CA ASN A 116 -12.43 0.62 13.89
C ASN A 116 -13.94 0.34 13.87
N SER A 117 -14.75 1.27 13.38
CA SER A 117 -16.20 1.17 13.47
C SER A 117 -16.80 0.70 12.15
N LEU A 118 -17.89 -0.08 12.19
CA LEU A 118 -18.67 -0.41 11.00
C LEU A 118 -19.65 0.73 10.71
N LEU A 119 -19.74 1.14 9.44
CA LEU A 119 -20.77 2.09 8.99
C LEU A 119 -21.95 1.33 8.40
N TYR A 120 -23.14 1.66 8.86
CA TYR A 120 -24.39 1.16 8.28
C TYR A 120 -25.43 2.26 8.11
N ALA A 121 -26.47 1.99 7.34
CA ALA A 121 -27.57 2.90 7.11
C ALA A 121 -28.86 2.13 6.82
N PHE A 122 -29.99 2.80 7.02
CA PHE A 122 -31.25 2.43 6.39
C PHE A 122 -31.41 3.24 5.12
N ALA A 123 -31.32 2.57 3.98
CA ALA A 123 -31.45 3.18 2.67
C ALA A 123 -32.85 2.97 2.12
N GLN A 124 -33.55 4.05 1.81
CA GLN A 124 -34.81 4.01 1.07
C GLN A 124 -34.62 3.22 -0.24
N SER A 125 -35.61 2.41 -0.60
CA SER A 125 -35.61 1.60 -1.82
C SER A 125 -35.38 2.45 -3.08
N SER A 126 -35.87 3.70 -3.08
CA SER A 126 -35.67 4.68 -4.15
C SER A 126 -34.22 5.16 -4.28
N ALA A 127 -33.44 5.10 -3.21
CA ALA A 127 -32.06 5.58 -3.13
C ALA A 127 -31.01 4.45 -3.14
N ILE A 128 -31.43 3.18 -3.13
CA ILE A 128 -30.51 2.05 -2.97
C ILE A 128 -29.39 2.03 -4.02
N GLN A 129 -29.71 2.36 -5.28
CA GLN A 129 -28.74 2.41 -6.38
C GLN A 129 -27.66 3.48 -6.19
N LEU A 130 -27.96 4.57 -5.47
CA LEU A 130 -26.97 5.58 -5.13
C LEU A 130 -25.93 5.00 -4.15
N TYR A 131 -26.39 4.31 -3.11
CA TYR A 131 -25.51 3.70 -2.11
C TYR A 131 -24.65 2.57 -2.70
N LEU A 132 -25.23 1.72 -3.54
CA LEU A 132 -24.48 0.66 -4.24
C LEU A 132 -23.34 1.25 -5.09
N LYS A 133 -23.61 2.34 -5.81
CA LYS A 133 -22.61 3.08 -6.60
C LYS A 133 -21.54 3.80 -5.76
N LEU A 134 -21.75 3.92 -4.45
CA LEU A 134 -20.78 4.47 -3.50
C LEU A 134 -20.05 3.38 -2.71
N GLY A 135 -20.29 2.10 -3.00
CA GLY A 135 -19.58 0.98 -2.37
C GLY A 135 -20.32 0.28 -1.24
N PHE A 136 -21.56 0.66 -0.92
CA PHE A 136 -22.36 -0.04 0.08
C PHE A 136 -22.82 -1.42 -0.41
N SER A 137 -23.18 -2.28 0.53
CA SER A 137 -23.78 -3.60 0.29
C SER A 137 -25.06 -3.80 1.08
N VAL A 138 -26.05 -4.43 0.46
CA VAL A 138 -27.34 -4.74 1.10
C VAL A 138 -27.22 -5.98 1.97
N VAL A 139 -27.68 -5.87 3.21
CA VAL A 139 -27.60 -6.95 4.21
C VAL A 139 -28.95 -7.28 4.86
N SER A 140 -30.06 -6.75 4.33
CA SER A 140 -31.42 -7.13 4.73
C SER A 140 -32.31 -7.41 3.52
N GLU A 141 -33.51 -7.93 3.79
CA GLU A 141 -34.62 -7.84 2.83
C GLU A 141 -35.22 -6.44 2.88
N LYS A 142 -36.19 -6.20 2.00
CA LYS A 142 -36.95 -4.97 1.96
C LYS A 142 -37.89 -4.93 3.18
N PHE A 143 -37.92 -3.83 3.92
CA PHE A 143 -38.78 -3.66 5.10
C PHE A 143 -39.33 -2.24 5.21
N GLU A 144 -40.43 -2.07 5.93
CA GLU A 144 -41.01 -0.76 6.23
C GLU A 144 -40.37 -0.19 7.51
N GLU A 145 -39.90 1.06 7.47
CA GLU A 145 -39.39 1.74 8.67
C GLU A 145 -40.57 2.08 9.59
N GLU A 146 -40.43 1.80 10.89
CA GLU A 146 -41.51 1.90 11.87
C GLU A 146 -42.20 3.28 11.86
N GLY A 147 -43.53 3.27 11.69
CA GLY A 147 -44.31 4.50 11.63
C GLY A 147 -44.27 5.23 10.28
N THR A 148 -43.75 4.61 9.22
CA THR A 148 -43.72 5.14 7.85
C THR A 148 -44.20 4.09 6.84
N ASP A 149 -44.79 4.53 5.72
CA ASP A 149 -45.10 3.67 4.57
C ASP A 149 -43.92 3.60 3.57
N ILE A 150 -42.68 3.72 4.08
CA ILE A 150 -41.49 3.88 3.25
C ILE A 150 -40.61 2.63 3.37
N ASP A 151 -40.40 2.02 2.22
CA ASP A 151 -39.58 0.83 2.10
C ASP A 151 -38.08 1.13 2.17
N HIS A 152 -37.38 0.39 3.01
CA HIS A 152 -35.95 0.49 3.28
C HIS A 152 -35.22 -0.84 3.14
N PHE A 153 -33.89 -0.72 3.06
CA PHE A 153 -32.92 -1.79 3.21
C PHE A 153 -31.85 -1.39 4.21
N THR A 154 -31.37 -2.34 5.00
CA THR A 154 -30.17 -2.20 5.82
C THR A 154 -28.97 -2.43 4.92
N ILE A 155 -28.11 -1.42 4.88
CA ILE A 155 -26.90 -1.43 4.07
C ILE A 155 -25.69 -1.17 4.95
N VAL A 156 -24.53 -1.71 4.55
CA VAL A 156 -23.24 -1.49 5.21
C VAL A 156 -22.19 -1.02 4.24
N PHE A 157 -21.22 -0.26 4.72
CA PHE A 157 -19.98 0.02 3.97
C PHE A 157 -18.94 -1.05 4.35
N PRO A 158 -18.72 -2.08 3.51
CA PRO A 158 -18.17 -3.34 3.97
C PRO A 158 -16.65 -3.37 3.86
N LEU A 159 -15.95 -2.77 4.81
CA LEU A 159 -14.51 -2.93 4.95
C LEU A 159 -14.20 -4.15 5.82
N GLU A 160 -13.42 -5.11 5.31
CA GLU A 160 -13.21 -6.42 5.93
C GLU A 160 -12.84 -6.32 7.41
N ARG A 161 -11.84 -5.48 7.74
CA ARG A 161 -11.35 -5.28 9.11
C ARG A 161 -12.43 -4.74 10.04
N ARG A 162 -13.21 -3.77 9.58
CA ARG A 162 -14.26 -3.11 10.37
C ARG A 162 -15.48 -4.02 10.55
N LEU A 163 -15.82 -4.77 9.51
CA LEU A 163 -16.84 -5.82 9.54
C LEU A 163 -16.47 -6.94 10.53
N ARG A 164 -15.23 -7.43 10.48
CA ARG A 164 -14.71 -8.43 11.43
C ARG A 164 -14.76 -7.89 12.87
N ASN A 165 -14.32 -6.64 13.08
CA ASN A 165 -14.36 -6.02 14.41
C ASN A 165 -15.78 -5.96 14.98
N PHE A 166 -16.75 -5.53 14.18
CA PHE A 166 -18.15 -5.50 14.59
C PHE A 166 -18.69 -6.90 14.96
N LEU A 167 -18.39 -7.92 14.14
CA LEU A 167 -18.86 -9.29 14.40
C LEU A 167 -18.26 -9.92 15.67
N ILE A 168 -17.08 -9.48 16.09
CA ILE A 168 -16.42 -9.94 17.33
C ILE A 168 -16.92 -9.12 18.52
N ASN A 169 -16.85 -7.79 18.43
CA ASN A 169 -17.01 -6.90 19.59
C ASN A 169 -18.39 -6.25 19.70
N GLY A 170 -19.05 -5.96 18.57
CA GLY A 170 -20.31 -5.21 18.53
C GLY A 170 -21.57 -6.00 18.90
N ARG A 171 -21.47 -7.32 19.08
CA ARG A 171 -22.64 -8.16 19.39
C ARG A 171 -23.04 -8.16 20.86
N HIS A 172 -22.11 -7.89 21.77
CA HIS A 172 -22.35 -8.04 23.21
C HIS A 172 -23.05 -6.84 23.85
N GLU A 173 -22.97 -5.66 23.24
CA GLU A 173 -23.52 -4.41 23.79
C GLU A 173 -25.06 -4.28 23.66
N PHE A 174 -25.72 -5.16 22.90
CA PHE A 174 -27.17 -5.07 22.60
C PHE A 174 -27.96 -6.33 22.99
N LYS A 175 -27.53 -7.03 24.05
CA LYS A 175 -28.17 -8.25 24.55
C LYS A 175 -29.54 -8.00 25.21
N ASP A 176 -29.82 -6.77 25.65
CA ASP A 176 -30.99 -6.45 26.50
C ASP A 176 -32.11 -5.63 25.82
N TYR A 177 -32.13 -5.56 24.48
CA TYR A 177 -33.25 -4.92 23.76
C TYR A 177 -34.37 -5.93 23.48
N GLU A 178 -35.30 -6.08 24.43
CA GLU A 178 -36.63 -6.63 24.15
C GLU A 178 -37.35 -5.65 23.19
N ASN A 179 -37.72 -6.11 21.98
CA ASN A 179 -38.23 -5.33 20.83
C ASN A 179 -37.15 -4.70 19.92
N LYS A 180 -36.37 -5.55 19.24
CA LYS A 180 -35.52 -5.07 18.12
C LYS A 180 -36.38 -4.77 16.89
N PRO A 181 -36.17 -3.63 16.20
CA PRO A 181 -36.74 -3.43 14.87
C PRO A 181 -36.29 -4.56 13.94
N HIS A 182 -37.21 -5.12 13.16
CA HIS A 182 -36.86 -6.12 12.15
C HIS A 182 -35.78 -5.56 11.21
N PHE A 183 -34.74 -6.36 10.95
CA PHE A 183 -33.61 -6.01 10.07
C PHE A 183 -32.68 -4.87 10.54
N GLU A 184 -32.71 -4.48 11.81
CA GLU A 184 -31.63 -3.66 12.40
C GLU A 184 -30.27 -4.39 12.31
N ILE A 185 -29.15 -3.68 12.42
CA ILE A 185 -27.81 -4.26 12.19
C ILE A 185 -27.46 -5.44 13.12
N HIS A 186 -28.13 -5.55 14.26
CA HIS A 186 -27.99 -6.64 15.24
C HIS A 186 -29.04 -7.75 15.09
N ASP A 187 -29.97 -7.64 14.12
CA ASP A 187 -30.92 -8.68 13.77
C ASP A 187 -30.16 -9.94 13.31
N GLU A 188 -30.63 -11.12 13.72
CA GLU A 188 -29.93 -12.38 13.47
C GLU A 188 -29.79 -12.69 11.97
N VAL A 189 -30.81 -12.34 11.16
CA VAL A 189 -30.78 -12.51 9.69
C VAL A 189 -29.73 -11.59 9.08
N VAL A 190 -29.63 -10.35 9.54
CA VAL A 190 -28.63 -9.38 9.08
C VAL A 190 -27.24 -9.84 9.47
N VAL A 191 -27.04 -10.28 10.72
CA VAL A 191 -25.76 -10.81 11.21
C VAL A 191 -25.31 -12.04 10.41
N GLN A 192 -26.21 -12.95 10.05
CA GLN A 192 -25.88 -14.08 9.19
C GLN A 192 -25.40 -13.62 7.80
N ARG A 193 -26.04 -12.60 7.22
CA ARG A 193 -25.63 -12.00 5.94
C ARG A 193 -24.28 -11.28 6.05
N LEU A 194 -23.98 -10.62 7.18
CA LEU A 194 -22.68 -10.02 7.44
C LEU A 194 -21.56 -11.07 7.51
N HIS A 195 -21.78 -12.22 8.17
CA HIS A 195 -20.79 -13.31 8.16
C HIS A 195 -20.56 -13.85 6.75
N LYS A 196 -21.63 -14.00 5.95
CA LYS A 196 -21.51 -14.41 4.55
C LYS A 196 -20.69 -13.39 3.75
N LEU A 197 -20.96 -12.11 3.92
CA LEU A 197 -20.23 -11.03 3.25
C LEU A 197 -18.75 -11.02 3.62
N LEU A 198 -18.42 -11.15 4.92
CA LEU A 198 -17.03 -11.23 5.39
C LEU A 198 -16.30 -12.42 4.73
N LYS A 199 -16.91 -13.60 4.74
CA LYS A 199 -16.32 -14.80 4.14
C LYS A 199 -16.05 -14.64 2.64
N GLN A 200 -16.95 -13.96 1.92
CA GLN A 200 -16.80 -13.67 0.49
C GLN A 200 -15.67 -12.68 0.20
N GLN A 201 -15.42 -11.72 1.10
CA GLN A 201 -14.29 -10.80 1.01
C GLN A 201 -12.97 -11.50 1.30
N GLU A 202 -12.88 -12.26 2.40
CA GLU A 202 -11.69 -13.04 2.77
C GLU A 202 -11.28 -14.03 1.67
N SER A 203 -12.27 -14.67 1.02
CA SER A 203 -12.03 -15.59 -0.08
C SER A 203 -11.74 -14.90 -1.41
N LEU A 204 -11.92 -13.57 -1.51
CA LEU A 204 -11.92 -12.80 -2.77
C LEU A 204 -12.90 -13.37 -3.81
N GLU A 205 -14.00 -13.99 -3.36
CA GLU A 205 -15.08 -14.44 -4.24
C GLU A 205 -15.83 -13.23 -4.83
N LEU A 206 -15.88 -12.13 -4.06
CA LEU A 206 -16.67 -10.94 -4.35
C LEU A 206 -15.90 -9.72 -3.88
N PHE A 207 -15.82 -8.68 -4.72
CA PHE A 207 -15.26 -7.40 -4.34
C PHE A 207 -16.10 -6.28 -4.95
N ASN A 208 -16.41 -5.26 -4.16
CA ASN A 208 -17.13 -4.08 -4.63
C ASN A 208 -16.11 -2.96 -4.93
N PHE A 209 -15.88 -2.68 -6.21
CA PHE A 209 -14.89 -1.68 -6.62
C PHE A 209 -15.40 -0.24 -6.47
N CYS A 210 -16.72 -0.03 -6.32
CA CYS A 210 -17.33 1.31 -6.30
C CYS A 210 -16.88 2.17 -5.11
N SER A 211 -16.28 1.59 -4.07
CA SER A 211 -15.69 2.33 -2.94
C SER A 211 -14.32 2.93 -3.26
N LEU A 212 -13.56 2.36 -4.19
CA LEU A 212 -12.17 2.75 -4.46
C LEU A 212 -12.00 4.24 -4.85
N PRO A 213 -12.89 4.85 -5.65
CA PRO A 213 -12.75 6.27 -5.99
C PRO A 213 -12.82 7.23 -4.80
N LEU A 214 -13.33 6.80 -3.64
CA LEU A 214 -13.40 7.62 -2.42
C LEU A 214 -12.01 7.88 -1.81
N LEU A 215 -11.04 7.03 -2.16
CA LEU A 215 -9.68 7.05 -1.63
C LEU A 215 -8.74 7.95 -2.44
N LEU A 216 -9.24 8.55 -3.53
CA LEU A 216 -8.49 9.51 -4.30
C LEU A 216 -8.71 10.93 -3.76
N ASP A 217 -7.61 11.66 -3.65
CA ASP A 217 -7.65 13.09 -3.44
C ASP A 217 -8.05 13.82 -4.74
N SER A 218 -9.19 14.50 -4.68
CA SER A 218 -9.74 15.25 -5.81
C SER A 218 -8.99 16.56 -6.10
N ASP A 219 -8.17 17.04 -5.16
CA ASP A 219 -7.37 18.25 -5.32
C ASP A 219 -6.13 17.98 -6.17
N ILE A 220 -5.69 16.72 -6.20
CA ILE A 220 -4.52 16.27 -6.95
C ILE A 220 -4.93 15.53 -8.23
N ILE A 221 -5.87 14.59 -8.11
CA ILE A 221 -6.42 13.86 -9.24
C ILE A 221 -7.67 14.59 -9.72
N SER A 222 -7.59 15.20 -10.90
CA SER A 222 -8.69 16.02 -11.43
C SER A 222 -10.04 15.29 -11.40
N GLY A 223 -11.12 16.04 -11.15
CA GLY A 223 -12.48 15.48 -11.10
C GLY A 223 -12.90 14.67 -12.33
N THR A 224 -12.36 14.99 -13.51
CA THR A 224 -12.56 14.21 -14.74
C THR A 224 -11.95 12.81 -14.63
N ILE A 225 -10.71 12.70 -14.13
CA ILE A 225 -10.02 11.42 -13.95
C ILE A 225 -10.73 10.59 -12.86
N CYS A 226 -11.07 11.22 -11.73
CA CYS A 226 -11.85 10.56 -10.67
C CYS A 226 -13.19 10.03 -11.20
N SER A 227 -13.86 10.77 -12.09
CA SER A 227 -15.10 10.33 -12.72
C SER A 227 -14.89 9.13 -13.66
N ARG A 228 -13.81 9.12 -14.44
CA ARG A 228 -13.45 7.98 -15.30
C ARG A 228 -13.07 6.75 -14.49
N PHE A 229 -12.30 6.91 -13.43
CA PHE A 229 -11.97 5.82 -12.52
C PHE A 229 -13.20 5.25 -11.81
N ALA A 230 -14.15 6.12 -11.40
CA ALA A 230 -15.43 5.68 -10.87
C ALA A 230 -16.26 4.92 -11.91
N ASN A 231 -16.25 5.34 -13.17
CA ASN A 231 -16.90 4.61 -14.27
C ASN A 231 -16.26 3.23 -14.48
N TYR A 232 -14.93 3.15 -14.51
CA TYR A 232 -14.19 1.90 -14.59
C TYR A 232 -14.55 0.94 -13.45
N CYS A 233 -14.57 1.42 -12.20
CA CYS A 233 -14.97 0.63 -11.03
C CYS A 233 -16.42 0.14 -11.14
N TYR A 234 -17.33 0.98 -11.62
CA TYR A 234 -18.73 0.61 -11.84
C TYR A 234 -18.86 -0.50 -12.90
N LEU A 235 -18.21 -0.35 -14.05
CA LEU A 235 -18.20 -1.35 -15.11
C LEU A 235 -17.61 -2.69 -14.64
N ALA A 236 -16.51 -2.65 -13.89
CA ALA A 236 -15.90 -3.83 -13.28
C ALA A 236 -16.86 -4.52 -12.30
N SER A 237 -17.59 -3.74 -11.50
CA SER A 237 -18.57 -4.27 -10.54
C SER A 237 -19.79 -4.88 -11.25
N THR A 238 -20.24 -4.28 -12.36
CA THR A 238 -21.26 -4.87 -13.24
C THR A 238 -20.79 -6.18 -13.84
N PHE A 239 -19.56 -6.25 -14.33
CA PHE A 239 -18.99 -7.49 -14.88
C PHE A 239 -18.97 -8.60 -13.84
N MET A 240 -18.59 -8.30 -12.59
CA MET A 240 -18.60 -9.27 -11.50
C MET A 240 -20.00 -9.83 -11.21
N HIS A 241 -21.06 -9.04 -11.42
CA HIS A 241 -22.43 -9.51 -11.28
C HIS A 241 -22.85 -10.39 -12.46
N GLU A 242 -22.62 -9.95 -13.70
CA GLU A 242 -23.00 -10.70 -14.92
C GLU A 242 -22.22 -12.02 -15.06
N HIS A 243 -20.93 -12.01 -14.73
CA HIS A 243 -20.09 -13.20 -14.79
C HIS A 243 -20.57 -14.31 -13.84
N ARG A 244 -21.15 -13.96 -12.69
CA ARG A 244 -21.79 -14.93 -11.78
C ARG A 244 -23.03 -15.58 -12.39
N GLU A 245 -23.72 -14.87 -13.26
CA GLU A 245 -24.88 -15.38 -14.00
C GLU A 245 -24.47 -16.16 -15.27
N ASN A 246 -23.16 -16.39 -15.48
CA ASN A 246 -22.57 -16.98 -16.69
C ASN A 246 -22.90 -16.20 -17.97
N ILE A 247 -23.14 -14.89 -17.86
CA ILE A 247 -23.37 -13.99 -19.00
C ILE A 247 -22.06 -13.26 -19.29
N LEU A 248 -21.46 -13.52 -20.46
CA LEU A 248 -20.24 -12.84 -20.90
C LEU A 248 -20.59 -11.75 -21.92
N ASP A 249 -20.77 -10.50 -21.48
CA ASP A 249 -20.97 -9.36 -22.39
C ASP A 249 -19.64 -8.85 -22.93
N LYS A 250 -19.37 -9.14 -24.21
CA LYS A 250 -18.19 -8.64 -24.93
C LYS A 250 -18.15 -7.11 -25.01
N THR A 251 -19.31 -6.46 -25.04
CA THR A 251 -19.42 -5.00 -25.09
C THR A 251 -18.96 -4.39 -23.77
N LEU A 252 -19.31 -5.01 -22.65
CA LEU A 252 -18.87 -4.60 -21.32
C LEU A 252 -17.36 -4.74 -21.17
N LEU A 253 -16.79 -5.89 -21.57
CA LEU A 253 -15.34 -6.10 -21.56
C LEU A 253 -14.58 -5.07 -22.41
N GLN A 254 -15.12 -4.69 -23.58
CA GLN A 254 -14.52 -3.65 -24.42
C GLN A 254 -14.53 -2.27 -23.73
N LYS A 255 -15.63 -1.91 -23.05
CA LYS A 255 -15.72 -0.66 -22.28
C LYS A 255 -14.73 -0.64 -21.11
N ILE A 256 -14.64 -1.76 -20.37
CA ILE A 256 -13.67 -1.94 -19.28
C ILE A 256 -12.25 -1.74 -19.82
N GLY A 257 -11.89 -2.44 -20.89
CA GLY A 257 -10.56 -2.34 -21.50
C GLY A 257 -10.21 -0.93 -21.97
N SER A 258 -11.16 -0.19 -22.54
CA SER A 258 -10.94 1.19 -23.00
C SER A 258 -10.71 2.18 -21.84
N GLU A 259 -11.41 2.02 -20.72
CA GLU A 259 -11.16 2.83 -19.53
C GLU A 259 -9.83 2.45 -18.87
N GLU A 260 -9.55 1.15 -18.77
CA GLU A 260 -8.30 0.62 -18.22
C GLU A 260 -7.07 1.12 -18.97
N GLU A 261 -7.06 1.01 -20.31
CA GLU A 261 -5.95 1.45 -21.15
C GLU A 261 -5.66 2.94 -20.97
N PHE A 262 -6.71 3.78 -20.94
CA PHE A 262 -6.55 5.21 -20.72
C PHE A 262 -5.99 5.53 -19.33
N LEU A 263 -6.56 4.91 -18.29
CA LEU A 263 -6.20 5.18 -16.91
C LEU A 263 -4.77 4.71 -16.61
N PHE A 264 -4.39 3.52 -17.09
CA PHE A 264 -3.01 3.04 -16.97
C PHE A 264 -2.03 3.89 -17.76
N GLY A 265 -2.36 4.28 -19.00
CA GLY A 265 -1.49 5.13 -19.81
C GLY A 265 -1.17 6.43 -19.09
N LEU A 266 -2.21 7.13 -18.62
CA LEU A 266 -2.04 8.39 -17.89
C LEU A 266 -1.29 8.22 -16.56
N ALA A 267 -1.64 7.22 -15.76
CA ALA A 267 -0.96 7.00 -14.48
C ALA A 267 0.50 6.59 -14.69
N ASN A 268 0.78 5.74 -15.67
CA ASN A 268 2.13 5.33 -16.01
C ASN A 268 2.98 6.52 -16.47
N ASP A 269 2.45 7.40 -17.32
CA ASP A 269 3.16 8.60 -17.76
C ASP A 269 3.54 9.48 -16.56
N LYS A 270 2.63 9.66 -15.60
CA LYS A 270 2.87 10.42 -14.37
C LYS A 270 3.93 9.78 -13.47
N LEU A 271 3.89 8.46 -13.31
CA LEU A 271 4.88 7.72 -12.51
C LEU A 271 6.29 7.77 -13.12
N ASN A 272 6.40 7.95 -14.43
CA ASN A 272 7.68 8.01 -15.15
C ASN A 272 8.09 9.44 -15.52
N THR A 273 7.58 10.46 -14.80
CA THR A 273 8.04 11.85 -14.94
C THR A 273 9.12 12.19 -13.90
N GLY A 274 10.38 12.15 -14.31
CA GLY A 274 11.52 12.52 -13.45
C GLY A 274 11.85 11.49 -12.37
N HIS A 275 12.41 11.94 -11.24
CA HIS A 275 12.77 11.04 -10.13
C HIS A 275 11.52 10.44 -9.47
N PHE A 276 11.53 9.11 -9.27
CA PHE A 276 10.42 8.38 -8.67
C PHE A 276 10.03 8.88 -7.26
N MET A 277 11.00 9.37 -6.48
CA MET A 277 10.73 9.95 -5.15
C MET A 277 9.89 11.24 -5.18
N ASN A 278 9.86 11.93 -6.33
CA ASN A 278 9.11 13.16 -6.52
C ASN A 278 7.71 12.90 -7.11
N VAL A 279 7.38 11.64 -7.43
CA VAL A 279 6.06 11.26 -7.91
C VAL A 279 5.06 11.44 -6.78
N GLU A 280 4.04 12.26 -7.03
CA GLU A 280 2.99 12.52 -6.07
C GLU A 280 2.25 11.21 -5.71
N GLU A 281 1.97 11.02 -4.42
CA GLU A 281 1.50 9.75 -3.85
C GLU A 281 0.13 9.31 -4.38
N ASN A 282 -0.82 10.22 -4.61
CA ASN A 282 -2.14 9.89 -5.14
C ASN A 282 -2.09 9.29 -6.55
N TRP A 283 -1.10 9.64 -7.38
CA TRP A 283 -0.89 8.95 -8.67
C TRP A 283 -0.47 7.49 -8.47
N ARG A 284 0.35 7.21 -7.46
CA ARG A 284 0.74 5.84 -7.09
C ARG A 284 -0.42 5.07 -6.48
N VAL A 285 -1.27 5.74 -5.70
CA VAL A 285 -2.53 5.17 -5.17
C VAL A 285 -3.47 4.79 -6.31
N LEU A 286 -3.70 5.69 -7.27
CA LEU A 286 -4.50 5.43 -8.46
C LEU A 286 -3.93 4.25 -9.26
N PHE A 287 -2.62 4.23 -9.51
CA PHE A 287 -1.97 3.12 -10.23
C PHE A 287 -2.18 1.78 -9.53
N GLY A 288 -1.99 1.71 -8.21
CA GLY A 288 -2.22 0.51 -7.41
C GLY A 288 -3.68 0.02 -7.46
N MET A 289 -4.65 0.95 -7.45
CA MET A 289 -6.07 0.59 -7.55
C MET A 289 -6.45 0.07 -8.94
N ILE A 290 -5.97 0.70 -10.01
CA ILE A 290 -6.22 0.22 -11.39
C ILE A 290 -5.61 -1.18 -11.55
N SER A 291 -4.38 -1.39 -11.07
CA SER A 291 -3.73 -2.71 -11.03
C SER A 291 -4.55 -3.74 -10.29
N PHE A 292 -5.17 -3.39 -9.16
CA PHE A 292 -6.03 -4.32 -8.44
C PHE A 292 -7.30 -4.68 -9.20
N VAL A 293 -8.02 -3.70 -9.74
CA VAL A 293 -9.23 -3.98 -10.52
C VAL A 293 -8.89 -4.86 -11.73
N SER A 294 -7.86 -4.49 -12.51
CA SER A 294 -7.42 -5.25 -13.69
C SER A 294 -6.97 -6.66 -13.32
N ALA A 295 -6.10 -6.81 -12.32
CA ALA A 295 -5.65 -8.13 -11.87
C ALA A 295 -6.83 -8.99 -11.40
N PHE A 296 -7.77 -8.43 -10.63
CA PHE A 296 -8.92 -9.17 -10.15
C PHE A 296 -9.80 -9.66 -11.31
N LEU A 297 -10.08 -8.80 -12.29
CA LEU A 297 -10.86 -9.17 -13.47
C LEU A 297 -10.16 -10.25 -14.31
N LEU A 298 -8.86 -10.09 -14.55
CA LEU A 298 -8.03 -11.09 -15.25
C LEU A 298 -8.06 -12.46 -14.55
N TRP A 299 -8.01 -12.48 -13.21
CA TRP A 299 -8.14 -13.70 -12.44
C TRP A 299 -9.51 -14.36 -12.64
N LYS A 300 -10.60 -13.59 -12.67
CA LYS A 300 -11.96 -14.12 -12.86
C LYS A 300 -12.20 -14.70 -14.25
N ILE A 301 -11.45 -14.26 -15.26
CA ILE A 301 -11.47 -14.86 -16.61
C ILE A 301 -10.36 -15.90 -16.83
N ASP A 302 -9.78 -16.42 -15.75
CA ASP A 302 -8.74 -17.46 -15.75
C ASP A 302 -7.43 -17.08 -16.46
N SER A 303 -7.13 -15.78 -16.55
CA SER A 303 -5.86 -15.26 -17.07
C SER A 303 -4.84 -15.09 -15.93
N LEU A 304 -4.46 -16.20 -15.30
CA LEU A 304 -3.69 -16.21 -14.04
C LEU A 304 -2.33 -15.52 -14.14
N GLU A 305 -1.52 -15.83 -15.16
CA GLU A 305 -0.18 -15.24 -15.28
C GLU A 305 -0.22 -13.73 -15.47
N LYS A 306 -1.09 -13.25 -16.36
CA LYS A 306 -1.25 -11.81 -16.63
C LYS A 306 -1.84 -11.09 -15.43
N SER A 307 -2.75 -11.75 -14.70
CA SER A 307 -3.30 -11.24 -13.45
C SER A 307 -2.20 -11.03 -12.40
N LEU A 308 -1.34 -12.04 -12.19
CA LEU A 308 -0.24 -11.95 -11.24
C LEU A 308 0.79 -10.87 -11.63
N GLU A 309 1.17 -10.81 -12.91
CA GLU A 309 2.06 -9.78 -13.43
C GLU A 309 1.49 -8.37 -13.20
N THR A 310 0.21 -8.18 -13.49
CA THR A 310 -0.49 -6.90 -13.29
C THR A 310 -0.55 -6.52 -11.80
N ALA A 311 -0.79 -7.51 -10.93
CA ALA A 311 -0.81 -7.30 -9.49
C ALA A 311 0.57 -6.91 -8.96
N ASP A 312 1.62 -7.64 -9.32
CA ASP A 312 2.99 -7.36 -8.89
C ASP A 312 3.49 -6.01 -9.42
N ARG A 313 3.13 -5.63 -10.65
CA ARG A 313 3.41 -4.28 -11.16
C ARG A 313 2.74 -3.20 -10.30
N GLY A 314 1.48 -3.42 -9.90
CA GLY A 314 0.77 -2.55 -8.97
C GLY A 314 1.44 -2.46 -7.59
N LEU A 315 1.99 -3.56 -7.10
CA LEU A 315 2.72 -3.61 -5.82
C LEU A 315 4.10 -2.94 -5.88
N CYS A 316 4.79 -3.05 -7.00
CA CYS A 316 6.12 -2.46 -7.18
C CYS A 316 6.06 -0.96 -7.49
N MET A 317 5.13 -0.53 -8.35
CA MET A 317 5.06 0.85 -8.83
C MET A 317 4.02 1.69 -8.09
N GLY A 318 2.96 1.07 -7.57
CA GLY A 318 1.86 1.76 -6.91
C GLY A 318 2.06 1.98 -5.41
N ARG A 319 1.00 2.49 -4.79
CA ARG A 319 0.84 2.62 -3.34
C ARG A 319 -0.47 1.95 -2.96
N VAL A 320 -0.40 0.85 -2.22
CA VAL A 320 -1.56 0.02 -1.89
C VAL A 320 -1.82 0.04 -0.40
N ASN A 321 -3.06 0.33 -0.02
CA ASN A 321 -3.55 0.15 1.34
C ASN A 321 -4.42 -1.12 1.38
N GLU A 322 -3.90 -2.19 1.99
CA GLU A 322 -4.56 -3.50 2.04
C GLU A 322 -5.90 -3.50 2.81
N GLU A 323 -6.20 -2.48 3.64
CA GLU A 323 -7.55 -2.35 4.23
C GLU A 323 -8.62 -2.14 3.16
N PHE A 324 -8.25 -1.48 2.06
CA PHE A 324 -9.16 -1.12 0.98
C PHE A 324 -8.92 -1.88 -0.32
N VAL A 325 -7.68 -2.31 -0.56
CA VAL A 325 -7.23 -2.89 -1.83
C VAL A 325 -6.38 -4.12 -1.50
N PRO A 326 -6.98 -5.32 -1.43
CA PRO A 326 -6.29 -6.55 -1.02
C PRO A 326 -5.40 -7.13 -2.14
N LEU A 327 -4.53 -6.31 -2.73
CA LEU A 327 -3.72 -6.67 -3.91
C LEU A 327 -2.66 -7.71 -3.58
N ARG A 328 -1.99 -7.60 -2.42
CA ARG A 328 -1.00 -8.61 -1.97
C ARG A 328 -1.68 -9.96 -1.77
N SER A 329 -2.85 -9.95 -1.14
CA SER A 329 -3.63 -11.17 -0.91
C SER A 329 -4.07 -11.83 -2.23
N LEU A 330 -4.46 -11.02 -3.23
CA LEU A 330 -4.79 -11.51 -4.56
C LEU A 330 -3.56 -12.14 -5.25
N ALA A 331 -2.42 -11.43 -5.25
CA ALA A 331 -1.18 -11.90 -5.85
C ALA A 331 -0.68 -13.20 -5.20
N GLU A 332 -0.75 -13.33 -3.87
CA GLU A 332 -0.35 -14.54 -3.15
C GLU A 332 -1.25 -15.73 -3.53
N LYS A 333 -2.57 -15.55 -3.58
CA LYS A 333 -3.48 -16.62 -4.01
C LYS A 333 -3.23 -17.09 -5.44
N ILE A 334 -3.02 -16.17 -6.38
CA ILE A 334 -2.76 -16.53 -7.78
C ILE A 334 -1.40 -17.23 -7.91
N HIS A 335 -0.37 -16.72 -7.22
CA HIS A 335 0.94 -17.35 -7.18
C HIS A 335 0.87 -18.78 -6.65
N ASP A 336 0.16 -19.02 -5.55
CA ASP A 336 0.00 -20.36 -4.96
C ASP A 336 -0.69 -21.33 -5.94
N ILE A 337 -1.68 -20.87 -6.71
CA ILE A 337 -2.33 -21.68 -7.77
C ILE A 337 -1.32 -22.04 -8.88
N LEU A 338 -0.50 -21.07 -9.32
CA LEU A 338 0.47 -21.29 -10.40
C LEU A 338 1.66 -22.16 -9.98
N VAL A 339 2.04 -22.13 -8.70
CA VAL A 339 3.19 -22.89 -8.19
C VAL A 339 2.91 -24.39 -8.07
N THR A 340 1.68 -24.81 -7.81
CA THR A 340 1.34 -26.24 -7.64
C THR A 340 1.64 -27.12 -8.86
N ASP A 341 1.87 -26.54 -10.04
CA ASP A 341 2.03 -27.26 -11.30
C ASP A 341 3.47 -27.30 -11.85
N GLN A 342 4.49 -26.83 -11.11
CA GLN A 342 5.81 -26.61 -11.68
C GLN A 342 6.96 -27.36 -11.00
N ASN A 343 7.85 -27.95 -11.81
CA ASN A 343 9.19 -28.35 -11.40
C ASN A 343 10.09 -27.11 -11.40
N PHE A 344 10.48 -26.64 -10.21
CA PHE A 344 11.42 -25.54 -10.10
C PHE A 344 12.78 -25.94 -10.69
N SER A 345 13.31 -25.09 -11.57
CA SER A 345 14.67 -25.24 -12.08
C SER A 345 15.45 -23.97 -11.76
N ILE A 346 16.54 -24.14 -11.01
CA ILE A 346 17.52 -23.09 -10.75
C ILE A 346 18.70 -23.35 -11.68
N HIS A 347 19.27 -22.30 -12.28
CA HIS A 347 20.43 -22.46 -13.14
C HIS A 347 21.57 -23.12 -12.34
N PRO A 348 22.21 -24.20 -12.83
CA PRO A 348 23.25 -24.90 -12.09
C PRO A 348 24.38 -23.97 -11.62
N GLU A 349 24.83 -23.05 -12.47
CA GLU A 349 25.86 -22.06 -12.10
C GLU A 349 25.42 -21.01 -11.08
N TYR A 350 24.10 -20.88 -10.83
CA TYR A 350 23.60 -20.02 -9.75
C TYR A 350 23.82 -20.69 -8.37
N ILE A 351 23.80 -22.02 -8.31
CA ILE A 351 23.96 -22.79 -7.06
C ILE A 351 25.39 -23.31 -6.91
N GLU A 352 26.02 -23.72 -8.02
CA GLU A 352 27.41 -24.12 -8.03
C GLU A 352 28.21 -22.95 -7.46
N LYS A 353 28.91 -23.22 -6.36
CA LYS A 353 29.91 -22.34 -5.77
C LYS A 353 31.07 -22.18 -6.75
N ASN A 354 30.81 -21.54 -7.89
CA ASN A 354 31.78 -20.68 -8.52
C ASN A 354 31.94 -19.49 -7.56
N GLU A 355 32.54 -19.76 -6.38
CA GLU A 355 33.26 -18.73 -5.65
C GLU A 355 34.24 -18.21 -6.69
N VAL A 356 33.86 -17.11 -7.33
CA VAL A 356 34.81 -16.37 -8.13
C VAL A 356 35.94 -16.12 -7.14
N ASN A 357 37.13 -16.63 -7.46
CA ASN A 357 38.32 -16.49 -6.64
C ASN A 357 38.75 -15.03 -6.71
N PHE A 358 37.91 -14.17 -6.13
CA PHE A 358 37.94 -12.74 -6.14
C PHE A 358 38.43 -12.32 -4.77
N ASP A 359 39.68 -11.94 -4.73
CA ASP A 359 40.29 -11.34 -3.56
C ASP A 359 40.41 -9.84 -3.82
N LEU A 360 39.68 -9.05 -3.02
CA LEU A 360 39.76 -7.60 -3.10
C LEU A 360 41.12 -7.18 -2.55
N ARG A 361 42.07 -6.91 -3.46
CA ARG A 361 43.43 -6.58 -3.08
C ARG A 361 43.44 -5.35 -2.16
N PRO A 362 44.05 -5.44 -0.95
CA PRO A 362 44.18 -4.31 -0.06
C PRO A 362 44.95 -3.17 -0.74
N LEU A 363 44.45 -1.95 -0.59
CA LEU A 363 45.17 -0.74 -1.02
C LEU A 363 46.24 -0.37 0.00
N VAL A 364 47.16 0.51 -0.40
CA VAL A 364 48.32 0.94 0.42
C VAL A 364 47.88 1.49 1.80
N LYS A 365 46.76 2.23 1.86
CA LYS A 365 46.19 2.79 3.08
C LYS A 365 44.93 2.04 3.54
N SER A 366 44.91 0.72 3.39
CA SER A 366 43.79 -0.13 3.83
C SER A 366 43.89 -0.49 5.32
N ARG A 367 42.77 -0.43 6.03
CA ARG A 367 42.58 -0.93 7.40
C ARG A 367 41.44 -1.95 7.45
N GLY A 368 41.48 -2.86 8.42
CA GLY A 368 40.34 -3.72 8.70
C GLY A 368 39.19 -2.94 9.33
N ILE A 369 37.95 -3.28 8.96
CA ILE A 369 36.76 -2.80 9.67
C ILE A 369 36.74 -3.41 11.08
N LYS A 370 36.29 -2.64 12.08
CA LYS A 370 36.15 -3.15 13.45
C LYS A 370 35.06 -4.23 13.51
N GLU A 371 35.31 -5.26 14.30
CA GLU A 371 34.39 -6.40 14.43
C GLU A 371 34.07 -6.69 15.89
N ILE A 372 32.85 -7.17 16.13
CA ILE A 372 32.40 -7.75 17.41
C ILE A 372 31.67 -9.07 17.15
N SER A 373 31.66 -9.97 18.13
CA SER A 373 30.80 -11.16 18.08
C SER A 373 29.37 -10.85 18.57
N SER A 374 28.36 -11.57 18.06
CA SER A 374 27.01 -11.51 18.61
C SER A 374 26.89 -12.01 20.05
N ASP A 375 27.89 -12.77 20.52
CA ASP A 375 27.98 -13.22 21.91
C ASP A 375 28.49 -12.12 22.86
N GLU A 376 28.88 -10.95 22.32
CA GLU A 376 29.24 -9.74 23.08
C GLU A 376 28.01 -8.84 23.29
N ASP A 377 28.22 -7.63 23.85
CA ASP A 377 27.17 -6.65 24.07
C ASP A 377 26.65 -6.05 22.73
N LEU A 378 25.58 -6.67 22.21
CA LEU A 378 24.87 -6.28 20.99
C LEU A 378 24.11 -4.94 21.10
N LEU A 379 24.05 -4.33 22.28
CA LEU A 379 23.40 -3.04 22.48
C LEU A 379 24.44 -1.92 22.55
N GLU A 380 25.36 -1.99 23.50
CA GLU A 380 26.28 -0.87 23.75
C GLU A 380 27.29 -0.66 22.62
N ALA A 381 27.85 -1.73 22.05
CA ALA A 381 28.91 -1.60 21.06
C ALA A 381 28.41 -0.97 19.74
N PRO A 382 27.26 -1.40 19.17
CA PRO A 382 26.68 -0.74 18.00
C PRO A 382 26.26 0.71 18.26
N ILE A 383 25.69 1.01 19.43
CA ILE A 383 25.34 2.39 19.81
C ILE A 383 26.60 3.27 19.90
N LYS A 384 27.67 2.79 20.55
CA LYS A 384 28.95 3.50 20.63
C LYS A 384 29.54 3.74 19.23
N ALA A 385 29.46 2.77 18.34
CA ALA A 385 29.91 2.90 16.96
C ALA A 385 29.07 3.94 16.19
N LEU A 386 27.74 3.94 16.33
CA LEU A 386 26.87 4.98 15.77
C LEU A 386 27.24 6.38 16.26
N ILE A 387 27.40 6.56 17.58
CA ILE A 387 27.76 7.86 18.19
C ILE A 387 29.14 8.32 17.69
N ALA A 388 30.09 7.40 17.55
CA ALA A 388 31.42 7.67 17.01
C ALA A 388 31.43 7.86 15.48
N ASN A 389 30.31 7.61 14.80
CA ASN A 389 30.19 7.56 13.34
C ASN A 389 31.20 6.59 12.70
N GLU A 390 31.33 5.38 13.27
CA GLU A 390 32.25 4.33 12.82
C GLU A 390 31.50 3.09 12.32
N PRO A 391 31.94 2.44 11.22
CA PRO A 391 31.38 1.18 10.75
C PRO A 391 31.76 0.03 11.68
N LEU A 392 30.88 -0.95 11.80
CA LEU A 392 31.06 -2.09 12.68
C LEU A 392 30.49 -3.37 12.06
N ILE A 393 31.33 -4.40 11.93
CA ILE A 393 30.86 -5.74 11.60
C ILE A 393 30.41 -6.45 12.88
N ILE A 394 29.21 -7.00 12.86
CA ILE A 394 28.62 -7.79 13.94
C ILE A 394 28.55 -9.22 13.46
N ARG A 395 29.48 -10.06 13.92
CA ARG A 395 29.54 -11.46 13.52
C ARG A 395 28.34 -12.22 14.06
N LYS A 396 27.75 -13.10 13.25
CA LYS A 396 26.61 -13.96 13.62
C LYS A 396 25.34 -13.22 14.07
N LEU A 397 25.12 -11.96 13.68
CA LEU A 397 23.88 -11.23 13.98
C LEU A 397 22.61 -11.97 13.53
N ALA A 398 22.61 -12.54 12.33
CA ALA A 398 21.43 -13.15 11.72
C ALA A 398 21.10 -14.54 12.26
N VAL A 399 21.92 -15.15 13.13
CA VAL A 399 21.63 -16.49 13.69
C VAL A 399 20.31 -16.53 14.47
N ASN A 400 19.84 -15.37 14.93
CA ASN A 400 18.55 -15.23 15.61
C ASN A 400 17.37 -14.97 14.64
N PHE A 401 17.63 -14.90 13.33
CA PHE A 401 16.59 -14.64 12.32
C PHE A 401 16.06 -15.98 11.80
N PRO A 402 14.74 -16.20 11.72
CA PRO A 402 14.21 -17.41 11.09
C PRO A 402 14.70 -17.60 9.65
N ALA A 403 14.92 -16.50 8.91
CA ALA A 403 15.47 -16.54 7.55
C ALA A 403 16.84 -17.22 7.47
N PHE A 404 17.69 -17.08 8.50
CA PHE A 404 19.01 -17.71 8.51
C PHE A 404 18.93 -19.24 8.41
N TYR A 405 17.88 -19.87 8.94
CA TYR A 405 17.69 -21.31 8.81
C TYR A 405 16.77 -21.70 7.65
N LYS A 406 15.81 -20.84 7.30
CA LYS A 406 14.77 -21.15 6.30
C LYS A 406 15.13 -20.81 4.87
N TRP A 407 15.78 -19.67 4.64
CA TRP A 407 15.93 -19.11 3.30
C TRP A 407 17.07 -19.77 2.55
N SER A 408 16.75 -20.66 1.61
CA SER A 408 17.64 -21.04 0.51
C SER A 408 17.13 -20.44 -0.80
N PHE A 409 17.91 -20.54 -1.87
CA PHE A 409 17.42 -20.21 -3.21
C PHE A 409 16.21 -21.08 -3.59
N ASP A 410 16.21 -22.37 -3.24
CA ASP A 410 15.05 -23.25 -3.41
C ASP A 410 13.82 -22.75 -2.65
N TYR A 411 14.00 -22.36 -1.38
CA TYR A 411 12.91 -21.81 -0.58
C TYR A 411 12.34 -20.54 -1.22
N LEU A 412 13.20 -19.62 -1.64
CA LEU A 412 12.76 -18.39 -2.31
C LEU A 412 12.07 -18.70 -3.64
N CYS A 413 12.52 -19.70 -4.41
CA CYS A 413 11.79 -20.15 -5.60
C CYS A 413 10.36 -20.56 -5.24
N THR A 414 10.13 -21.34 -4.19
CA THR A 414 8.75 -21.71 -3.80
C THR A 414 7.87 -20.49 -3.48
N LYS A 415 8.45 -19.41 -2.95
CA LYS A 415 7.74 -18.19 -2.54
C LYS A 415 7.62 -17.15 -3.64
N LEU A 416 8.52 -17.15 -4.62
CA LEU A 416 8.68 -16.06 -5.57
C LEU A 416 8.57 -16.47 -7.03
N TYR A 417 8.57 -17.75 -7.39
CA TYR A 417 8.76 -18.25 -8.76
C TYR A 417 8.02 -17.46 -9.86
N ASN A 418 6.72 -17.23 -9.69
CA ASN A 418 5.88 -16.54 -10.67
C ASN A 418 5.73 -15.03 -10.37
N ARG A 419 6.33 -14.55 -9.26
CA ARG A 419 6.29 -13.15 -8.86
C ARG A 419 7.16 -12.31 -9.77
N THR A 420 6.66 -11.13 -10.13
CA THR A 420 7.39 -10.17 -10.95
C THR A 420 8.20 -9.24 -10.05
N ILE A 421 9.49 -9.10 -10.33
CA ILE A 421 10.46 -8.33 -9.56
C ILE A 421 11.18 -7.31 -10.45
N PRO A 422 11.60 -6.15 -9.90
CA PRO A 422 12.53 -5.27 -10.56
C PRO A 422 13.94 -5.86 -10.53
N VAL A 423 14.62 -5.85 -11.67
CA VAL A 423 15.98 -6.38 -11.83
C VAL A 423 16.82 -5.35 -12.56
N GLU A 424 18.00 -5.07 -12.00
CA GLU A 424 19.05 -4.32 -12.66
C GLU A 424 19.82 -5.21 -13.64
N ILE A 425 20.11 -4.66 -14.82
CA ILE A 425 20.82 -5.30 -15.92
C ILE A 425 22.03 -4.44 -16.26
N GLY A 426 23.23 -5.04 -16.28
CA GLY A 426 24.49 -4.35 -16.57
C GLY A 426 25.58 -4.73 -15.57
N SER A 427 26.81 -4.22 -15.73
CA SER A 427 27.87 -4.47 -14.74
C SER A 427 27.67 -3.70 -13.45
N LYS A 428 27.34 -2.41 -13.55
CA LYS A 428 27.16 -1.47 -12.45
C LYS A 428 26.13 -0.41 -12.88
N TYR A 429 25.33 0.12 -11.95
CA TYR A 429 24.34 1.17 -12.27
C TYR A 429 24.94 2.50 -12.72
N SER A 430 26.25 2.67 -12.54
CA SER A 430 27.03 3.79 -13.03
C SER A 430 27.40 3.70 -14.51
N ASP A 431 27.20 2.54 -15.15
CA ASP A 431 27.67 2.26 -16.50
C ASP A 431 26.60 2.61 -17.55
N GLU A 432 27.01 2.98 -18.77
CA GLU A 432 26.09 3.37 -19.86
C GLU A 432 25.21 2.21 -20.35
N ASP A 433 25.59 0.96 -20.09
CA ASP A 433 24.82 -0.24 -20.46
C ASP A 433 23.78 -0.63 -19.39
N TRP A 434 23.66 0.14 -18.30
CA TRP A 434 22.70 -0.16 -17.24
C TRP A 434 21.26 0.11 -17.65
N SER A 435 20.38 -0.81 -17.29
CA SER A 435 18.94 -0.61 -17.37
C SER A 435 18.22 -1.39 -16.25
N GLN A 436 16.97 -1.03 -16.00
CA GLN A 436 16.10 -1.78 -15.10
C GLN A 436 14.93 -2.38 -15.88
N ARG A 437 14.60 -3.63 -15.57
CA ARG A 437 13.45 -4.31 -16.17
C ARG A 437 12.69 -5.11 -15.12
N MET A 438 11.38 -5.14 -15.26
CA MET A 438 10.51 -6.07 -14.53
C MET A 438 10.54 -7.44 -15.21
N MET A 439 10.78 -8.50 -14.43
CA MET A 439 10.76 -9.89 -14.92
C MET A 439 10.27 -10.86 -13.84
N LYS A 440 9.87 -12.07 -14.23
CA LYS A 440 9.51 -13.11 -13.26
C LYS A 440 10.76 -13.56 -12.49
N PHE A 441 10.61 -13.91 -11.22
CA PHE A 441 11.71 -14.46 -10.41
C PHE A 441 12.30 -15.74 -11.02
N SER A 442 11.46 -16.56 -11.66
CA SER A 442 11.89 -17.76 -12.40
C SER A 442 12.80 -17.43 -13.59
N GLU A 443 12.51 -16.37 -14.35
CA GLU A 443 13.39 -15.87 -15.41
C GLU A 443 14.71 -15.38 -14.80
N PHE A 444 14.64 -14.61 -13.71
CA PHE A 444 15.83 -14.12 -13.02
C PHE A 444 16.75 -15.26 -12.57
N ILE A 445 16.24 -16.23 -11.82
CA ILE A 445 17.07 -17.30 -11.24
C ILE A 445 17.62 -18.28 -12.30
N SER A 446 16.97 -18.36 -13.47
CA SER A 446 17.41 -19.23 -14.57
C SER A 446 18.43 -18.59 -15.51
N THR A 447 18.54 -17.25 -15.53
CA THR A 447 19.38 -16.53 -16.52
C THR A 447 20.37 -15.54 -15.93
N ALA A 448 20.27 -15.21 -14.64
CA ALA A 448 21.11 -14.21 -14.00
C ALA A 448 22.63 -14.43 -14.12
N PRO A 449 23.20 -15.65 -14.05
CA PRO A 449 24.65 -15.85 -14.15
C PRO A 449 25.21 -15.35 -15.49
N GLU A 450 24.48 -15.57 -16.59
CA GLU A 450 24.88 -15.15 -17.93
C GLU A 450 24.69 -13.66 -18.16
N LYS A 451 23.64 -13.07 -17.56
CA LYS A 451 23.18 -11.71 -17.85
C LYS A 451 23.55 -10.67 -16.81
N LYS A 452 24.29 -11.06 -15.76
CA LYS A 452 24.68 -10.21 -14.61
C LYS A 452 23.49 -9.52 -13.95
N TYR A 453 22.38 -10.24 -13.82
CA TYR A 453 21.18 -9.66 -13.21
C TYR A 453 21.35 -9.48 -11.72
N TYR A 454 20.83 -8.38 -11.19
CA TYR A 454 20.82 -8.11 -9.77
C TYR A 454 19.45 -7.59 -9.32
N LEU A 455 18.80 -8.30 -8.40
CA LEU A 455 17.69 -7.73 -7.63
C LEU A 455 18.34 -6.90 -6.52
N ALA A 456 18.40 -5.60 -6.75
CA ALA A 456 18.98 -4.63 -5.83
C ALA A 456 17.89 -3.74 -5.24
N GLN A 457 18.06 -3.39 -3.96
CA GLN A 457 17.28 -2.37 -3.27
C GLN A 457 15.75 -2.48 -3.42
N HIS A 458 15.20 -3.70 -3.39
CA HIS A 458 13.76 -3.91 -3.55
C HIS A 458 13.07 -4.17 -2.22
N ARG A 459 11.92 -3.52 -1.97
CA ARG A 459 11.06 -3.74 -0.80
C ARG A 459 10.24 -5.04 -0.93
N LEU A 460 10.91 -6.15 -1.20
CA LEU A 460 10.27 -7.42 -1.52
C LEU A 460 9.40 -7.97 -0.38
N LEU A 461 9.73 -7.67 0.88
CA LEU A 461 8.92 -8.06 2.03
C LEU A 461 7.56 -7.35 2.08
N ASP A 462 7.47 -6.16 1.47
CA ASP A 462 6.19 -5.50 1.28
C ASP A 462 5.40 -6.24 0.19
N GLN A 463 6.02 -6.52 -0.96
CA GLN A 463 5.35 -7.26 -2.03
C GLN A 463 4.91 -8.68 -1.61
N VAL A 464 5.67 -9.35 -0.74
CA VAL A 464 5.42 -10.73 -0.28
C VAL A 464 5.45 -10.80 1.25
N PRO A 465 4.35 -10.42 1.93
CA PRO A 465 4.32 -10.32 3.39
C PRO A 465 4.61 -11.62 4.14
N SER A 466 4.38 -12.78 3.53
CA SER A 466 4.69 -14.07 4.14
C SER A 466 6.19 -14.26 4.43
N LEU A 467 7.08 -13.54 3.72
CA LEU A 467 8.52 -13.51 4.01
C LEU A 467 8.90 -12.58 5.17
N ARG A 468 8.07 -11.56 5.48
CA ARG A 468 8.40 -10.55 6.50
C ARG A 468 8.58 -11.15 7.89
N LYS A 469 7.84 -12.22 8.20
CA LYS A 469 7.91 -12.92 9.50
C LYS A 469 9.28 -13.57 9.77
N ASP A 470 10.07 -13.79 8.72
CA ASP A 470 11.38 -14.44 8.84
C ASP A 470 12.53 -13.45 9.10
N ILE A 471 12.23 -12.15 9.01
CA ILE A 471 13.20 -11.05 9.09
C ILE A 471 12.74 -10.12 10.21
N PRO A 472 13.14 -10.35 11.47
CA PRO A 472 12.93 -9.38 12.53
C PRO A 472 13.74 -8.10 12.26
N THR A 473 13.26 -6.96 12.77
CA THR A 473 14.02 -5.70 12.70
C THR A 473 15.09 -5.71 13.80
N PRO A 474 16.38 -5.48 13.50
CA PRO A 474 17.42 -5.35 14.52
C PRO A 474 17.13 -4.21 15.51
N ASP A 475 17.39 -4.43 16.80
CA ASP A 475 17.11 -3.44 17.85
C ASP A 475 17.83 -2.11 17.63
N ILE A 476 19.07 -2.15 17.10
CA ILE A 476 19.84 -0.94 16.77
C ILE A 476 19.14 -0.06 15.72
N SER A 477 18.34 -0.65 14.84
CA SER A 477 17.58 0.08 13.83
C SER A 477 16.33 0.76 14.42
N LEU A 478 16.04 0.54 15.70
CA LEU A 478 14.97 1.18 16.47
C LEU A 478 15.53 2.16 17.52
N ALA A 479 16.82 2.49 17.47
CA ALA A 479 17.49 3.28 18.49
C ALA A 479 16.95 4.73 18.60
N ASN A 480 16.32 5.26 17.54
CA ASN A 480 15.63 6.54 17.57
C ASN A 480 14.11 6.33 17.68
N ASP A 481 13.53 6.81 18.78
CA ASP A 481 12.13 6.61 19.21
C ASP A 481 11.10 7.47 18.42
N ASP A 482 11.58 8.29 17.47
CA ASP A 482 10.73 9.24 16.75
C ASP A 482 10.18 8.66 15.45
N SER A 483 9.11 7.88 15.53
CA SER A 483 8.07 7.72 14.48
C SER A 483 8.48 7.26 13.07
N CYS A 484 9.76 7.05 12.77
CA CYS A 484 10.22 6.82 11.42
C CYS A 484 10.27 5.31 11.10
N ALA A 485 9.62 4.92 10.01
CA ALA A 485 9.59 3.53 9.58
C ALA A 485 10.99 3.09 9.11
N VAL A 486 11.46 1.94 9.60
CA VAL A 486 12.66 1.28 9.08
C VAL A 486 12.35 0.76 7.68
N ASP A 487 13.11 1.20 6.68
CA ASP A 487 12.95 0.68 5.32
C ASP A 487 13.75 -0.62 5.18
N VAL A 488 13.06 -1.70 4.80
CA VAL A 488 13.69 -3.02 4.65
C VAL A 488 13.77 -3.38 3.18
N ASN A 489 15.00 -3.47 2.66
CA ASN A 489 15.26 -3.80 1.26
C ASN A 489 16.00 -5.14 1.16
N LEU A 490 15.69 -5.90 0.11
CA LEU A 490 16.35 -7.14 -0.23
C LEU A 490 17.34 -6.95 -1.38
N TRP A 491 18.40 -7.74 -1.31
CA TRP A 491 19.45 -7.81 -2.29
C TRP A 491 19.68 -9.29 -2.64
N ILE A 492 19.38 -9.69 -3.87
CA ILE A 492 19.53 -11.07 -4.34
C ILE A 492 20.27 -11.06 -5.66
N GLY A 493 21.39 -11.78 -5.74
CA GLY A 493 22.18 -11.82 -6.97
C GLY A 493 23.15 -13.01 -7.02
N PRO A 494 23.59 -13.38 -8.23
CA PRO A 494 24.66 -14.36 -8.38
C PRO A 494 26.00 -13.80 -7.85
N SER A 495 27.02 -14.67 -7.82
CA SER A 495 28.40 -14.25 -7.55
C SER A 495 28.84 -13.17 -8.56
N GLY A 496 29.68 -12.24 -8.10
CA GLY A 496 30.24 -11.16 -8.91
C GLY A 496 29.34 -9.94 -9.09
N THR A 497 28.13 -9.92 -8.54
CA THR A 497 27.30 -8.69 -8.50
C THR A 497 27.99 -7.60 -7.69
N VAL A 498 27.94 -6.36 -8.20
CA VAL A 498 28.65 -5.21 -7.65
C VAL A 498 27.70 -4.08 -7.33
N SER A 499 27.85 -3.51 -6.14
CA SER A 499 27.37 -2.18 -5.79
C SER A 499 28.57 -1.22 -5.83
N PRO A 500 28.63 -0.28 -6.80
CA PRO A 500 29.66 0.76 -6.90
C PRO A 500 29.88 1.52 -5.59
N LEU A 501 31.01 2.21 -5.47
CA LEU A 501 31.28 3.03 -4.30
C LEU A 501 30.28 4.19 -4.24
N HIS A 502 29.41 4.19 -3.23
CA HIS A 502 28.36 5.19 -3.07
C HIS A 502 28.04 5.42 -1.60
N THR A 503 27.21 6.44 -1.31
CA THR A 503 26.72 6.71 0.04
C THR A 503 25.20 6.81 0.08
N ASP A 504 24.64 6.48 1.25
CA ASP A 504 23.21 6.47 1.53
C ASP A 504 22.80 7.63 2.44
N PRO A 505 21.54 8.12 2.32
CA PRO A 505 21.04 9.26 3.10
C PRO A 505 20.66 8.91 4.55
N ARG A 506 20.67 7.63 4.92
CA ARG A 506 20.24 7.06 6.21
C ARG A 506 21.31 6.13 6.79
N HIS A 507 21.23 5.82 8.08
CA HIS A 507 22.01 4.71 8.65
C HIS A 507 21.51 3.39 8.07
N ASN A 508 22.38 2.40 7.96
CA ASN A 508 22.05 1.12 7.38
C ASN A 508 22.61 -0.02 8.24
N MET A 509 21.75 -0.93 8.68
CA MET A 509 22.17 -2.24 9.17
C MET A 509 22.01 -3.23 8.02
N PHE A 510 23.11 -3.67 7.43
CA PHE A 510 23.12 -4.60 6.32
C PHE A 510 23.44 -6.01 6.82
N VAL A 511 22.55 -6.97 6.61
CA VAL A 511 22.62 -8.33 7.15
C VAL A 511 22.75 -9.34 6.01
N GLN A 512 23.75 -10.21 6.11
CA GLN A 512 24.04 -11.24 5.13
C GLN A 512 23.35 -12.56 5.52
N ILE A 513 22.39 -13.02 4.72
CA ILE A 513 21.61 -14.25 5.01
C ILE A 513 22.23 -15.47 4.32
N ARG A 514 22.64 -15.33 3.06
CA ARG A 514 23.32 -16.39 2.27
C ARG A 514 24.46 -15.83 1.46
N GLY A 515 25.50 -16.62 1.25
CA GLY A 515 26.72 -16.21 0.58
C GLY A 515 27.52 -15.18 1.36
N SER A 516 28.50 -14.59 0.70
CA SER A 516 29.45 -13.64 1.29
C SER A 516 29.70 -12.45 0.37
N LYS A 517 29.99 -11.30 0.97
CA LYS A 517 30.33 -10.06 0.27
C LYS A 517 31.60 -9.45 0.83
N THR A 518 32.47 -9.00 -0.06
CA THR A 518 33.60 -8.13 0.30
C THR A 518 33.17 -6.68 0.24
N LEU A 519 33.76 -5.86 1.11
CA LEU A 519 33.41 -4.47 1.37
C LEU A 519 34.65 -3.60 1.29
N ARG A 520 34.51 -2.40 0.74
CA ARG A 520 35.48 -1.31 0.84
C ARG A 520 34.75 -0.03 1.22
N LEU A 521 35.12 0.55 2.36
CA LEU A 521 34.49 1.74 2.89
C LEU A 521 35.44 2.94 2.88
N VAL A 522 34.89 4.13 2.70
CA VAL A 522 35.60 5.40 2.86
C VAL A 522 34.81 6.31 3.79
N ALA A 523 35.51 6.93 4.74
CA ALA A 523 34.90 7.80 5.73
C ALA A 523 34.31 9.07 5.07
N PRO A 524 33.20 9.64 5.59
CA PRO A 524 32.58 10.84 5.03
C PRO A 524 33.54 12.04 4.94
N LYS A 525 34.50 12.15 5.85
CA LYS A 525 35.52 13.21 5.85
C LYS A 525 36.41 13.21 4.59
N ASP A 526 36.53 12.05 3.92
CA ASP A 526 37.39 11.85 2.75
C ASP A 526 36.59 11.88 1.43
N SER A 527 35.34 12.38 1.46
CA SER A 527 34.42 12.43 0.31
C SER A 527 34.99 13.12 -0.93
N GLU A 528 35.82 14.16 -0.78
CA GLU A 528 36.46 14.79 -1.93
C GLU A 528 37.43 13.86 -2.66
N GLY A 529 38.04 12.93 -1.94
CA GLY A 529 39.03 11.99 -2.47
C GLY A 529 38.41 10.86 -3.29
N VAL A 530 37.10 10.64 -3.18
CA VAL A 530 36.37 9.62 -3.96
C VAL A 530 35.72 10.18 -5.22
N TYR A 531 35.91 11.46 -5.54
CA TYR A 531 35.41 12.07 -6.78
C TYR A 531 33.93 11.76 -7.06
N PRO A 532 32.98 12.32 -6.27
CA PRO A 532 31.55 12.13 -6.53
C PRO A 532 31.17 12.54 -7.96
N ILE A 533 30.23 11.83 -8.56
CA ILE A 533 29.67 12.19 -9.88
C ILE A 533 28.93 13.53 -9.77
N GLU A 534 28.96 14.38 -10.79
CA GLU A 534 28.19 15.63 -10.78
C GLU A 534 26.72 15.37 -11.13
N GLY A 535 25.81 16.16 -10.52
CA GLY A 535 24.37 16.11 -10.83
C GLY A 535 23.61 15.07 -10.01
N MET A 536 22.71 14.31 -10.67
CA MET A 536 21.71 13.46 -10.00
C MET A 536 22.29 12.21 -9.32
N LEU A 537 23.53 11.83 -9.62
CA LEU A 537 24.23 10.68 -9.04
C LEU A 537 25.36 11.12 -8.09
N SER A 538 25.22 12.28 -7.45
CA SER A 538 26.27 12.85 -6.59
C SER A 538 26.58 12.07 -5.33
N ASN A 539 25.80 11.04 -5.02
CA ASN A 539 26.08 10.08 -3.97
C ASN A 539 26.90 8.87 -4.45
N THR A 540 27.28 8.80 -5.73
CA THR A 540 28.09 7.73 -6.34
C THR A 540 29.46 8.28 -6.76
N SER A 541 30.50 7.48 -6.57
CA SER A 541 31.89 7.82 -6.88
C SER A 541 32.25 7.52 -8.34
N GLN A 542 33.13 8.34 -8.91
CA GLN A 542 33.77 8.08 -10.21
C GLN A 542 34.90 7.04 -10.12
N VAL A 543 35.37 6.71 -8.92
CA VAL A 543 36.50 5.81 -8.69
C VAL A 543 36.05 4.36 -8.76
N ASP A 544 36.73 3.55 -9.58
CA ASP A 544 36.61 2.10 -9.47
C ASP A 544 37.30 1.61 -8.18
N ALA A 545 36.49 1.26 -7.19
CA ALA A 545 36.99 0.84 -5.88
C ALA A 545 37.83 -0.43 -5.93
N GLU A 546 37.72 -1.28 -6.94
CA GLU A 546 38.54 -2.50 -7.08
C GLU A 546 39.95 -2.17 -7.60
N ASN A 547 40.03 -1.28 -8.59
CA ASN A 547 41.27 -0.93 -9.28
C ASN A 547 41.33 0.59 -9.57
N PRO A 548 41.59 1.41 -8.55
CA PRO A 548 41.55 2.87 -8.69
C PRO A 548 42.67 3.38 -9.60
N SER A 549 42.32 4.17 -10.62
CA SER A 549 43.30 4.87 -11.46
C SER A 549 43.80 6.14 -10.75
N LEU A 550 45.00 6.08 -10.16
CA LEU A 550 45.61 7.25 -9.49
C LEU A 550 46.07 8.34 -10.47
N GLU A 551 46.16 8.04 -11.76
CA GLU A 551 46.40 9.06 -12.80
C GLU A 551 45.17 9.95 -12.98
N GLN A 552 43.97 9.35 -13.01
CA GLN A 552 42.70 10.05 -13.15
C GLN A 552 42.19 10.63 -11.83
N HIS A 553 42.42 9.89 -10.73
CA HIS A 553 41.90 10.19 -9.40
C HIS A 553 43.04 10.29 -8.36
N PRO A 554 44.00 11.23 -8.52
CA PRO A 554 45.20 11.28 -7.69
C PRO A 554 44.92 11.44 -6.19
N LYS A 555 43.86 12.16 -5.80
CA LYS A 555 43.48 12.33 -4.38
C LYS A 555 43.09 11.00 -3.72
N PHE A 556 42.61 10.02 -4.48
CA PHE A 556 42.21 8.72 -3.94
C PHE A 556 43.41 7.93 -3.36
N GLY A 557 44.61 8.16 -3.87
CA GLY A 557 45.83 7.53 -3.34
C GLY A 557 46.15 7.93 -1.90
N ASP A 558 45.58 9.06 -1.44
CA ASP A 558 45.75 9.54 -0.08
C ASP A 558 44.63 9.13 0.88
N VAL A 559 43.51 8.62 0.35
CA VAL A 559 42.33 8.21 1.11
C VAL A 559 42.61 6.95 1.92
N GLU A 560 42.20 6.97 3.18
CA GLU A 560 42.17 5.78 4.02
C GLU A 560 40.93 4.95 3.70
N VAL A 561 41.13 3.67 3.39
CA VAL A 561 40.03 2.74 3.08
C VAL A 561 39.89 1.69 4.17
N PHE A 562 38.66 1.22 4.40
CA PHE A 562 38.37 0.18 5.37
C PHE A 562 37.81 -1.04 4.63
N ASP A 563 38.57 -2.13 4.62
CA ASP A 563 38.23 -3.36 3.93
C ASP A 563 37.70 -4.41 4.91
N GLY A 564 36.77 -5.26 4.46
CA GLY A 564 36.23 -6.35 5.25
C GLY A 564 35.41 -7.33 4.44
N ILE A 565 34.97 -8.41 5.10
CA ILE A 565 34.11 -9.44 4.53
C ILE A 565 32.95 -9.70 5.48
N VAL A 566 31.73 -9.68 4.97
CA VAL A 566 30.53 -10.17 5.66
C VAL A 566 30.20 -11.56 5.13
N GLU A 567 30.19 -12.55 6.02
CA GLU A 567 29.86 -13.94 5.73
C GLU A 567 28.39 -14.22 6.10
N GLU A 568 27.94 -15.45 5.84
CA GLU A 568 26.60 -15.89 6.21
C GLU A 568 26.36 -15.71 7.71
N GLY A 569 25.34 -14.94 8.06
CA GLY A 569 24.98 -14.66 9.44
C GLY A 569 25.51 -13.33 9.95
N ASP A 570 26.43 -12.68 9.26
CA ASP A 570 27.00 -11.41 9.73
C ASP A 570 26.11 -10.20 9.40
N GLY A 571 26.24 -9.16 10.21
CA GLY A 571 25.73 -7.83 9.91
C GLY A 571 26.85 -6.81 9.79
N ILE A 572 26.64 -5.74 9.03
CA ILE A 572 27.47 -4.54 9.07
C ILE A 572 26.60 -3.31 9.33
N LEU A 573 26.95 -2.60 10.39
CA LEU A 573 26.45 -1.26 10.66
C LEU A 573 27.23 -0.26 9.81
N LEU A 574 26.51 0.46 8.96
CA LEU A 574 27.00 1.54 8.12
C LEU A 574 26.35 2.85 8.57
N PRO A 575 27.08 3.71 9.28
CA PRO A 575 26.57 5.01 9.64
C PRO A 575 26.31 5.89 8.41
N LYS A 576 25.35 6.80 8.51
CA LYS A 576 24.98 7.74 7.44
C LYS A 576 26.20 8.48 6.88
N GLY A 577 26.26 8.61 5.56
CA GLY A 577 27.31 9.34 4.86
C GLY A 577 28.60 8.55 4.61
N TRP A 578 28.72 7.32 5.13
CA TRP A 578 29.84 6.45 4.78
C TRP A 578 29.73 6.00 3.32
N TRP A 579 30.84 6.11 2.59
CA TRP A 579 30.95 5.56 1.25
C TRP A 579 31.23 4.08 1.35
N HIS A 580 30.52 3.27 0.58
CA HIS A 580 30.60 1.83 0.63
C HIS A 580 30.52 1.23 -0.77
N TYR A 581 31.45 0.33 -1.03
CA TYR A 581 31.48 -0.56 -2.19
C TYR A 581 31.26 -2.00 -1.70
N LEU A 582 30.47 -2.77 -2.44
CA LEU A 582 30.20 -4.17 -2.13
C LEU A 582 30.33 -5.04 -3.37
N ARG A 583 30.88 -6.24 -3.19
CA ARG A 583 30.86 -7.28 -4.22
C ARG A 583 30.57 -8.66 -3.67
N SER A 584 29.64 -9.35 -4.33
CA SER A 584 29.29 -10.74 -4.01
C SER A 584 30.43 -11.68 -4.40
N ILE A 585 30.96 -12.41 -3.43
CA ILE A 585 31.97 -13.46 -3.63
C ILE A 585 31.27 -14.77 -4.08
N SER A 586 30.08 -15.00 -3.55
CA SER A 586 29.22 -16.14 -3.84
C SER A 586 27.78 -15.66 -4.13
N PRO A 587 26.91 -16.50 -4.69
CA PRO A 587 25.48 -16.21 -4.81
C PRO A 587 24.92 -15.76 -3.47
N SER A 588 24.30 -14.58 -3.43
CA SER A 588 24.03 -13.88 -2.17
C SER A 588 22.57 -13.50 -1.96
N ILE A 589 22.15 -13.56 -0.69
CA ILE A 589 20.90 -12.99 -0.20
C ILE A 589 21.27 -12.09 0.98
N SER A 590 20.98 -10.80 0.87
CA SER A 590 21.21 -9.82 1.92
C SER A 590 19.96 -8.99 2.19
N VAL A 591 19.84 -8.47 3.41
CA VAL A 591 18.74 -7.58 3.83
C VAL A 591 19.35 -6.33 4.44
N SER A 592 18.95 -5.15 3.95
CA SER A 592 19.33 -3.87 4.54
C SER A 592 18.17 -3.24 5.29
N PHE A 593 18.46 -2.69 6.47
CA PHE A 593 17.53 -1.94 7.29
C PHE A 593 18.00 -0.49 7.33
N TRP A 594 17.30 0.41 6.63
CA TRP A 594 17.59 1.83 6.66
C TRP A 594 16.81 2.52 7.78
N PHE A 595 17.53 3.26 8.63
CA PHE A 595 17.00 3.93 9.80
C PHE A 595 17.71 5.28 10.02
N ASP A 596 17.16 6.14 10.87
CA ASP A 596 17.70 7.47 11.14
C ASP A 596 18.40 7.54 12.48
#